data_AF-A0A3N5NJI3-F1
#
_entry.id   AF-A0A3N5NJI3-F1
#
_cell.length_a   1.000
_cell.length_b   1.000
_cell.length_c   1.000
_cell.angle_alpha   90.00
_cell.angle_beta   90.00
_cell.angle_gamma   90.00
#
_symmetry.space_group_name_H-M   'P 1'
#
loop_
_entity.id
_entity.type
_entity.pdbx_description
1 polymer ?
#
loop_
_entity_poly.entity_id
_entity_poly.type
_entity_poly.pdbx_seq_one_letter_code
_entity_poly.pdbx_strand_id
1 'polypeptide(L)'
;MISQLFSLPLEMAEKESFYQDFKTKLQEMSQDVLKATPRYILAKEFGPGHDKIFGVKVSIKGKVAGVGAGKSKKEAEQRAARKTLQKLHLFVEQENG
;
A
#
# COMPACT_ATOMS: atom_id res chain seq x y z
N MET A 1 35.18 11.43 -12.90
CA MET A 1 34.72 12.12 -11.68
C MET A 1 33.24 12.37 -11.83
N ILE A 2 32.41 11.49 -11.26
CA ILE A 2 30.97 11.74 -11.14
C ILE A 2 30.79 12.22 -9.70
N SER A 3 30.43 13.50 -9.61
CA SER A 3 30.31 14.26 -8.38
C SER A 3 29.35 13.63 -7.39
N GLN A 4 29.75 13.76 -6.12
CA GLN A 4 28.97 13.72 -4.88
C GLN A 4 27.45 13.83 -5.04
N LEU A 5 26.70 12.97 -4.34
CA LEU A 5 25.67 13.33 -3.34
C LEU A 5 24.80 12.10 -3.04
N PHE A 6 25.14 11.32 -2.02
CA PHE A 6 24.17 10.48 -1.32
C PHE A 6 24.53 10.40 0.16
N SER A 7 24.55 11.56 0.83
CA SER A 7 24.21 11.60 2.25
C SER A 7 22.70 11.73 2.34
N LEU A 8 22.00 10.60 2.25
CA LEU A 8 20.60 10.54 2.66
C LEU A 8 20.57 10.35 4.20
N PRO A 9 19.80 11.16 4.94
CA PRO A 9 19.64 10.97 6.37
C PRO A 9 18.99 9.60 6.61
N LEU A 10 19.66 8.79 7.41
CA LEU A 10 19.32 7.40 7.75
C LEU A 10 17.87 7.24 8.30
N GLU A 11 17.24 8.33 8.74
CA GLU A 11 15.84 8.37 9.22
C GLU A 11 14.77 8.20 8.13
N MET A 12 15.08 8.43 6.84
CA MET A 12 14.11 8.21 5.76
C MET A 12 14.11 6.79 5.22
N ALA A 13 15.23 6.06 5.39
CA ALA A 13 15.41 4.72 4.86
C ALA A 13 14.51 3.68 5.55
N GLU A 14 14.28 3.80 6.85
CA GLU A 14 13.46 2.84 7.61
C GLU A 14 11.96 2.90 7.27
N LYS A 15 11.46 4.08 6.86
CA LYS A 15 10.06 4.22 6.40
C LYS A 15 9.89 3.81 4.93
N GLU A 16 10.94 3.95 4.10
CA GLU A 16 10.92 3.48 2.73
C GLU A 16 10.99 1.95 2.63
N SER A 17 11.81 1.29 3.45
CA SER A 17 11.85 -0.18 3.50
C SER A 17 10.46 -0.73 3.82
N PHE A 18 9.82 -0.24 4.89
CA PHE A 18 8.47 -0.68 5.27
C PHE A 18 7.39 -0.37 4.21
N TYR A 19 7.60 0.65 3.37
CA TYR A 19 6.71 0.99 2.26
C TYR A 19 6.86 0.04 1.07
N GLN A 20 8.10 -0.35 0.76
CA GLN A 20 8.34 -1.42 -0.20
C GLN A 20 7.79 -2.75 0.33
N ASP A 21 7.99 -3.07 1.61
CA ASP A 21 7.58 -4.35 2.20
C ASP A 21 6.10 -4.69 1.98
N PHE A 22 5.16 -3.76 2.25
CA PHE A 22 3.73 -4.06 2.07
C PHE A 22 3.29 -4.09 0.61
N LYS A 23 3.88 -3.24 -0.25
CA LYS A 23 3.54 -3.23 -1.68
C LYS A 23 4.06 -4.49 -2.36
N THR A 24 5.29 -4.86 -2.06
CA THR A 24 5.94 -6.09 -2.55
C THR A 24 5.19 -7.32 -2.05
N LYS A 25 4.95 -7.45 -0.73
CA LYS A 25 4.16 -8.58 -0.20
C LYS A 25 2.77 -8.67 -0.81
N LEU A 26 2.09 -7.53 -0.98
CA LEU A 26 0.77 -7.54 -1.58
C LEU A 26 0.83 -7.96 -3.04
N GLN A 27 1.85 -7.54 -3.77
CA GLN A 27 2.06 -7.95 -5.15
C GLN A 27 2.33 -9.46 -5.24
N GLU A 28 3.23 -9.99 -4.41
CA GLU A 28 3.53 -11.43 -4.36
C GLU A 28 2.28 -12.25 -4.01
N MET A 29 1.59 -11.90 -2.92
CA MET A 29 0.37 -12.61 -2.49
C MET A 29 -0.75 -12.51 -3.53
N SER A 30 -0.97 -11.32 -4.10
CA SER A 30 -2.01 -11.10 -5.12
C SER A 30 -1.67 -11.84 -6.43
N GLN A 31 -0.39 -11.93 -6.78
CA GLN A 31 0.05 -12.68 -7.96
C GLN A 31 0.01 -14.19 -7.71
N ASP A 32 0.25 -14.64 -6.48
CA ASP A 32 0.17 -16.06 -6.14
C ASP A 32 -1.27 -16.55 -6.08
N VAL A 33 -2.10 -15.92 -5.22
CA VAL A 33 -3.50 -16.27 -4.95
C VAL A 33 -4.43 -15.86 -6.10
N LEU A 34 -4.30 -14.61 -6.56
CA LEU A 34 -5.25 -14.04 -7.53
C LEU A 34 -4.69 -13.96 -8.95
N LYS A 35 -3.42 -14.32 -9.21
CA LYS A 35 -2.76 -14.21 -10.53
C LYS A 35 -2.93 -12.82 -11.16
N ALA A 36 -2.89 -11.77 -10.34
CA ALA A 36 -3.06 -10.39 -10.79
C ALA A 36 -2.30 -9.38 -9.94
N THR A 37 -1.96 -8.24 -10.54
CA THR A 37 -1.23 -7.15 -9.87
C THR A 37 -2.19 -6.17 -9.18
N PRO A 38 -1.94 -5.79 -7.92
CA PRO A 38 -2.73 -4.79 -7.22
C PRO A 38 -2.51 -3.39 -7.81
N ARG A 39 -3.59 -2.64 -8.02
CA ARG A 39 -3.58 -1.24 -8.46
C ARG A 39 -4.03 -0.33 -7.34
N TYR A 40 -3.27 0.72 -7.07
CA TYR A 40 -3.61 1.75 -6.10
C TYR A 40 -4.31 2.91 -6.82
N ILE A 41 -5.51 3.26 -6.35
CA ILE A 41 -6.33 4.31 -6.94
C ILE A 41 -6.70 5.29 -5.83
N LEU A 42 -6.39 6.57 -6.02
CA LEU A 42 -6.86 7.62 -5.12
C LEU A 42 -8.37 7.77 -5.29
N ALA A 43 -9.12 7.49 -4.23
CA ALA A 43 -10.57 7.45 -4.24
C ALA A 43 -11.19 8.77 -3.79
N LYS A 44 -10.62 9.41 -2.77
CA LYS A 44 -11.11 10.67 -2.20
C LYS A 44 -9.97 11.49 -1.62
N GLU A 45 -10.13 12.81 -1.63
CA GLU A 45 -9.34 13.75 -0.84
C GLU A 45 -10.33 14.69 -0.16
N PHE A 46 -10.25 14.83 1.16
CA PHE A 46 -11.19 15.65 1.92
C PHE A 46 -10.51 16.28 3.14
N GLY A 47 -10.98 17.45 3.56
CA GLY A 47 -10.46 18.17 4.71
C GLY A 47 -9.81 19.52 4.36
N PRO A 48 -9.70 20.44 5.34
CA PRO A 48 -9.04 21.73 5.17
C PRO A 48 -7.54 21.54 4.93
N GLY A 49 -6.86 22.55 4.37
CA GLY A 49 -5.46 22.43 3.95
C GLY A 49 -4.49 21.90 5.03
N HIS A 50 -4.79 22.13 6.31
CA HIS A 50 -4.00 21.67 7.46
C HIS A 50 -4.40 20.28 8.00
N ASP A 51 -5.54 19.71 7.58
CA ASP A 51 -6.01 18.38 7.99
C ASP A 51 -6.59 17.62 6.78
N LYS A 52 -5.87 17.65 5.67
CA LYS A 52 -6.27 16.93 4.46
C LYS A 52 -6.09 15.42 4.68
N ILE A 53 -7.16 14.68 4.45
CA ILE A 53 -7.21 13.22 4.46
C ILE A 53 -7.28 12.73 3.02
N PHE A 54 -6.41 11.78 2.69
CA PHE A 54 -6.37 11.08 1.42
C PHE A 54 -6.95 9.69 1.63
N GLY A 55 -7.91 9.30 0.81
CA GLY A 55 -8.49 7.97 0.74
C GLY A 55 -8.02 7.24 -0.51
N VAL A 56 -7.36 6.10 -0.35
CA VAL A 56 -6.84 5.27 -1.42
C VAL A 56 -7.50 3.90 -1.37
N LYS A 57 -7.86 3.37 -2.53
CA LYS A 57 -8.36 2.00 -2.70
C LYS A 57 -7.36 1.15 -3.48
N VAL A 58 -7.18 -0.09 -3.04
CA VAL A 58 -6.47 -1.12 -3.78
C VAL A 58 -7.50 -1.93 -4.55
N SER A 59 -7.28 -2.07 -5.85
CA SER A 59 -8.07 -2.92 -6.73
C SER A 59 -7.23 -4.06 -7.29
N ILE A 60 -7.75 -5.28 -7.24
CA ILE A 60 -7.14 -6.48 -7.84
C ILE A 60 -8.20 -7.09 -8.77
N LYS A 61 -7.83 -7.40 -10.03
CA LYS A 61 -8.75 -7.89 -11.07
C LYS A 61 -10.04 -7.05 -11.22
N GLY A 62 -9.92 -5.73 -11.07
CA GLY A 62 -11.07 -4.81 -11.17
C GLY A 62 -12.02 -4.81 -9.97
N LYS A 63 -11.79 -5.66 -8.95
CA LYS A 63 -12.52 -5.63 -7.67
C LYS A 63 -11.75 -4.84 -6.64
N VAL A 64 -12.45 -4.14 -5.74
CA VAL A 64 -11.79 -3.41 -4.64
C VAL A 64 -11.43 -4.42 -3.56
N ALA A 65 -10.13 -4.65 -3.39
CA ALA A 65 -9.60 -5.60 -2.43
C ALA A 65 -9.42 -4.96 -1.04
N GLY A 66 -9.05 -3.68 -0.98
CA GLY A 66 -8.93 -2.94 0.26
C GLY A 66 -8.98 -1.42 0.10
N VAL A 67 -9.17 -0.72 1.21
CA VAL A 67 -9.30 0.74 1.27
C VAL A 67 -8.61 1.26 2.52
N GLY A 68 -7.79 2.30 2.34
CA GLY A 68 -7.05 2.98 3.39
C GLY A 68 -7.24 4.48 3.29
N ALA A 69 -7.20 5.16 4.42
CA ALA A 69 -7.22 6.61 4.49
C ALA A 69 -6.12 7.10 5.43
N GLY A 70 -5.50 8.23 5.13
CA GLY A 70 -4.42 8.78 5.94
C GLY A 70 -4.19 10.27 5.69
N LYS A 71 -3.36 10.91 6.52
CA LYS A 71 -3.01 12.34 6.37
C LYS A 71 -2.12 12.65 5.17
N SER A 72 -1.70 11.61 4.44
CA SER A 72 -0.90 11.70 3.23
C SER A 72 -1.25 10.57 2.29
N LYS A 73 -1.06 10.76 0.97
CA LYS A 73 -1.26 9.71 -0.05
C LYS A 73 -0.53 8.41 0.32
N LYS A 74 0.73 8.54 0.73
CA LYS A 74 1.57 7.41 1.16
C LYS A 74 0.98 6.63 2.35
N GLU A 75 0.48 7.34 3.37
CA GLU A 75 -0.14 6.71 4.55
C GLU A 75 -1.44 5.99 4.18
N ALA A 76 -2.24 6.59 3.29
CA ALA A 76 -3.45 5.98 2.78
C ALA A 76 -3.16 4.70 1.98
N GLU A 77 -2.13 4.72 1.11
CA GLU A 77 -1.66 3.54 0.36
C GLU A 77 -1.19 2.42 1.30
N GLN A 78 -0.38 2.74 2.30
CA GLN A 78 0.10 1.81 3.33
C GLN A 78 -1.06 1.13 4.06
N ARG A 79 -2.03 1.92 4.54
CA ARG A 79 -3.21 1.38 5.23
C ARG A 79 -4.08 0.53 4.31
N ALA A 80 -4.19 0.90 3.03
CA ALA A 80 -4.92 0.13 2.04
C ALA A 80 -4.23 -1.21 1.74
N ALA A 81 -2.90 -1.21 1.58
CA ALA A 81 -2.10 -2.41 1.36
C ALA A 81 -2.19 -3.36 2.55
N ARG A 82 -2.00 -2.86 3.77
CA ARG A 82 -2.08 -3.66 5.01
C ARG A 82 -3.45 -4.30 5.17
N LYS A 83 -4.54 -3.55 4.98
CA LYS A 83 -5.91 -4.11 5.04
C LYS A 83 -6.16 -5.16 3.96
N THR A 84 -5.60 -4.96 2.77
CA THR A 84 -5.73 -5.94 1.68
C THR A 84 -4.97 -7.22 2.01
N LEU A 85 -3.73 -7.12 2.48
CA LEU A 85 -2.93 -8.26 2.93
C LEU A 85 -3.64 -9.05 4.05
N GLN A 86 -4.18 -8.35 5.03
CA GLN A 86 -4.91 -8.98 6.14
C GLN A 86 -6.16 -9.72 5.66
N LYS A 87 -6.91 -9.13 4.72
CA LYS A 87 -8.04 -9.80 4.08
C LYS A 87 -7.60 -11.04 3.30
N LEU A 88 -6.57 -10.92 2.46
CA LEU A 88 -6.07 -12.06 1.68
C LEU A 88 -5.63 -13.20 2.58
N HIS A 89 -4.97 -12.91 3.70
CA HIS A 89 -4.59 -13.92 4.69
C HIS A 89 -5.82 -14.64 5.25
N LEU A 90 -6.88 -13.89 5.59
CA LEU A 90 -8.14 -14.46 6.09
C LEU A 90 -8.86 -15.31 5.04
N PHE A 91 -8.78 -14.95 3.75
CA PHE A 91 -9.40 -15.74 2.68
C PHE A 91 -8.70 -17.08 2.45
N VAL A 92 -7.37 -17.13 2.57
CA VAL A 92 -6.59 -18.38 2.38
C VAL A 92 -6.86 -19.40 3.49
N GLU A 93 -7.15 -18.95 4.71
CA GLU A 93 -7.49 -19.86 5.83
C GLU A 93 -8.90 -20.47 5.72
N GLN A 94 -9.78 -19.93 4.87
CA GLN A 94 -11.17 -20.41 4.75
C GLN A 94 -11.37 -21.43 3.61
N GLU A 95 -10.45 -21.56 2.65
CA GLU A 95 -10.53 -22.54 1.56
C GLU A 95 -9.74 -23.84 1.81
N ASN A 96 -8.95 -23.92 2.89
CA ASN A 96 -8.20 -25.12 3.26
C ASN A 96 -8.85 -25.91 4.42
N GLY A 97 -10.13 -25.68 4.68
CA GLY A 97 -10.92 -26.38 5.71
C GLY A 97 -11.81 -27.47 5.14
#